data_AF-A0A382ZPI2-F1
#
_entry.id   AF-A0A382ZPI2-F1
#
_cell.length_a   1.000
_cell.length_b   1.000
_cell.length_c   1.000
_cell.angle_alpha   90.00
_cell.angle_beta   90.00
_cell.angle_gamma   90.00
#
_symmetry.space_group_name_H-M   'P 1'
#
loop_
_entity.id
_entity.type
_entity.pdbx_description
1 polymer ?
#
loop_
_entity_poly.entity_id
_entity_poly.type
_entity_poly.pdbx_seq_one_letter_code
_entity_poly.pdbx_strand_id
1 'polypeptide(L)'
;SLEFFLNDPLTISENGRDSTIIDALDRVNWRPLTVLNITDSIKIQGFTLTNGNRSSGTDAFSGGLYVEGSKGITLNNLIVDNNTTAGSGGGIGINSCTYPVTLDSIIISNNRSSDHGGGLQVIYTDSIDVSNLIVTNNFAPFGGGVQIGNSKANLTGLEVLFNESDMSGGGVYFNYSNSNLVNVIISNNSATGKNFDLGGGGIYCTSSDISLTGVVITNNSAYRGGGIDIFNESSVLISNGTIANNSASDNGGGIY
;
A
#
# COMPACT_ATOMS: atom_id res chain seq x y z
N SER A 1 28.38 -2.40 -1.87
CA SER A 1 27.54 -3.02 -0.82
C SER A 1 26.52 -3.89 -1.53
N LEU A 2 26.40 -5.16 -1.16
CA LEU A 2 25.52 -6.11 -1.84
C LEU A 2 24.08 -5.89 -1.36
N GLU A 3 23.20 -5.38 -2.23
CA GLU A 3 21.75 -5.57 -2.10
C GLU A 3 21.40 -7.00 -2.54
N PHE A 4 20.35 -7.59 -1.97
CA PHE A 4 19.83 -8.85 -2.48
C PHE A 4 19.04 -8.57 -3.76
N PHE A 5 19.70 -8.80 -4.90
CA PHE A 5 19.07 -8.82 -6.21
C PHE A 5 18.63 -10.26 -6.51
N LEU A 6 17.34 -10.46 -6.67
CA LEU A 6 16.80 -11.73 -7.14
C LEU A 6 16.74 -11.73 -8.66
N ASN A 7 17.35 -12.73 -9.28
CA ASN A 7 17.20 -13.07 -10.70
C ASN A 7 16.70 -14.51 -10.90
N ASP A 8 16.53 -15.29 -9.81
CA ASP A 8 16.14 -16.70 -9.85
C ASP A 8 14.67 -16.90 -9.45
N PRO A 9 13.97 -17.89 -10.05
CA PRO A 9 12.52 -18.05 -9.99
C PRO A 9 11.95 -18.47 -8.61
N LEU A 10 12.80 -18.67 -7.59
CA LEU A 10 12.33 -19.18 -6.30
C LEU A 10 13.12 -18.60 -5.12
N THR A 11 12.45 -17.80 -4.28
CA THR A 11 12.99 -17.38 -2.97
C THR A 11 12.02 -17.83 -1.88
N ILE A 12 12.32 -18.96 -1.27
CA ILE A 12 11.52 -19.56 -0.19
C ILE A 12 12.35 -19.60 1.08
N SER A 13 11.76 -19.16 2.17
CA SER A 13 12.21 -19.50 3.52
C SER A 13 11.42 -20.71 4.04
N GLU A 14 12.13 -21.77 4.44
CA GLU A 14 11.53 -22.98 5.00
C GLU A 14 11.05 -22.80 6.45
N ASN A 15 11.61 -21.84 7.18
CA ASN A 15 11.31 -21.62 8.60
C ASN A 15 10.15 -20.62 8.84
N GLY A 16 9.61 -20.03 7.77
CA GLY A 16 8.48 -19.09 7.86
C GLY A 16 8.86 -17.67 8.30
N ARG A 17 7.88 -16.77 8.18
CA ARG A 17 8.11 -15.32 8.27
C ARG A 17 8.55 -14.83 9.65
N ASP A 18 8.20 -15.56 10.70
CA ASP A 18 8.54 -15.20 12.08
C ASP A 18 10.00 -15.56 12.45
N SER A 19 10.64 -16.44 11.67
CA SER A 19 11.99 -16.94 11.96
C SER A 19 13.06 -16.53 10.95
N THR A 20 12.68 -16.32 9.68
CA THR A 20 13.62 -15.85 8.66
C THR A 20 13.46 -14.35 8.46
N ILE A 21 14.48 -13.59 8.86
CA ILE A 21 14.47 -12.12 8.86
C ILE A 21 15.62 -11.62 7.98
N ILE A 22 15.28 -10.80 6.98
CA ILE A 22 16.23 -10.00 6.21
C ILE A 22 16.23 -8.60 6.82
N ASP A 23 17.22 -8.35 7.66
CA ASP A 23 17.36 -7.13 8.44
C ASP A 23 18.41 -6.19 7.82
N ALA A 24 18.00 -4.97 7.54
CA ALA A 24 18.82 -3.90 6.98
C ALA A 24 19.37 -2.92 8.04
N LEU A 25 19.23 -3.21 9.33
CA LEU A 25 19.70 -2.36 10.42
C LEU A 25 21.17 -1.91 10.21
N ASP A 26 21.45 -0.67 10.57
CA ASP A 26 22.74 0.01 10.44
C ASP A 26 23.28 0.17 9.00
N ARG A 27 22.47 -0.16 7.97
CA ARG A 27 22.84 0.09 6.58
C ARG A 27 22.32 1.44 6.12
N VAL A 28 23.24 2.26 5.60
CA VAL A 28 22.89 3.55 5.01
C VAL A 28 22.45 3.34 3.57
N ASN A 29 21.29 3.91 3.22
CA ASN A 29 20.72 3.88 1.89
C ASN A 29 20.60 2.47 1.30
N TRP A 30 19.91 1.60 2.03
CA TRP A 30 19.82 0.19 1.69
C TRP A 30 18.40 -0.33 1.87
N ARG A 31 18.02 -1.29 1.03
CA ARG A 31 16.72 -1.96 1.07
C ARG A 31 16.93 -3.48 1.20
N PRO A 32 16.15 -4.19 2.03
CA PRO A 32 16.20 -5.65 2.16
C PRO A 32 16.16 -6.43 0.85
N LEU A 33 15.25 -6.07 -0.07
CA LEU A 33 15.07 -6.84 -1.30
C LEU A 33 14.72 -5.99 -2.52
N THR A 34 15.36 -6.29 -3.64
CA THR A 34 15.17 -5.63 -4.94
C THR A 34 14.93 -6.69 -6.03
N VAL A 35 13.86 -6.54 -6.80
CA VAL A 35 13.43 -7.45 -7.88
C VAL A 35 13.23 -6.64 -9.14
N LEU A 36 14.07 -6.84 -10.15
CA LEU A 36 14.09 -6.00 -11.36
C LEU A 36 14.02 -6.86 -12.61
N ASN A 37 13.14 -6.49 -13.53
CA ASN A 37 13.09 -7.01 -14.90
C ASN A 37 13.03 -8.54 -14.99
N ILE A 38 12.34 -9.19 -14.06
CA ILE A 38 12.15 -10.64 -14.12
C ILE A 38 11.27 -10.98 -15.33
N THR A 39 11.76 -11.88 -16.18
CA THR A 39 11.04 -12.31 -17.39
C THR A 39 10.21 -13.57 -17.19
N ASP A 40 10.54 -14.36 -16.18
CA ASP A 40 9.83 -15.58 -15.77
C ASP A 40 9.01 -15.36 -14.50
N SER A 41 8.11 -16.28 -14.16
CA SER A 41 7.36 -16.17 -12.90
C SER A 41 8.25 -16.48 -11.70
N ILE A 42 8.17 -15.65 -10.65
CA ILE A 42 8.91 -15.82 -9.40
C ILE A 42 7.95 -15.79 -8.21
N LYS A 43 8.17 -16.72 -7.27
CA LYS A 43 7.51 -16.70 -5.97
C LYS A 43 8.50 -16.29 -4.88
N ILE A 44 8.11 -15.29 -4.10
CA ILE A 44 8.85 -14.76 -2.96
C ILE A 44 8.02 -15.01 -1.71
N GLN A 45 8.54 -15.83 -0.78
CA GLN A 45 7.73 -16.24 0.37
C GLN A 45 8.47 -16.55 1.67
N GLY A 46 7.75 -16.29 2.77
CA GLY A 46 8.02 -16.90 4.08
C GLY A 46 9.08 -16.19 4.92
N PHE A 47 9.28 -14.88 4.78
CA PHE A 47 10.28 -14.14 5.56
C PHE A 47 9.82 -12.73 5.91
N THR A 48 10.52 -12.12 6.86
CA THR A 48 10.37 -10.72 7.26
C THR A 48 11.42 -9.85 6.55
N LEU A 49 11.00 -8.67 6.07
CA LEU A 49 11.86 -7.60 5.56
C LEU A 49 11.77 -6.41 6.50
N THR A 50 12.89 -6.00 7.11
CA THR A 50 12.86 -4.95 8.14
C THR A 50 14.06 -4.01 8.13
N ASN A 51 13.86 -2.83 8.75
CA ASN A 51 14.85 -1.78 8.98
C ASN A 51 15.49 -1.23 7.69
N GLY A 52 14.84 -1.41 6.55
CA GLY A 52 15.27 -0.83 5.29
C GLY A 52 15.18 0.68 5.33
N ASN A 53 16.20 1.36 4.80
CA ASN A 53 16.28 2.82 4.81
C ASN A 53 16.84 3.32 3.48
N ARG A 54 15.96 3.73 2.55
CA ARG A 54 16.31 4.38 1.29
C ARG A 54 16.15 5.90 1.39
N SER A 55 17.05 6.53 2.14
CA SER A 55 17.00 7.97 2.44
C SER A 55 17.56 8.89 1.35
N SER A 56 18.23 8.37 0.31
CA SER A 56 18.86 9.20 -0.73
C SER A 56 19.07 8.45 -2.04
N GLY A 57 19.29 9.20 -3.13
CA GLY A 57 19.57 8.62 -4.46
C GLY A 57 18.45 8.82 -5.48
N THR A 58 18.76 8.55 -6.74
CA THR A 58 17.85 8.71 -7.89
C THR A 58 16.81 7.59 -7.99
N ASP A 59 16.96 6.53 -7.21
CA ASP A 59 16.14 5.32 -7.17
C ASP A 59 15.50 5.11 -5.78
N ALA A 60 15.21 6.20 -5.05
CA ALA A 60 14.67 6.17 -3.68
C ALA A 60 13.21 5.65 -3.59
N PHE A 61 12.85 4.67 -4.38
CA PHE A 61 11.62 3.89 -4.22
C PHE A 61 11.86 2.82 -3.18
N SER A 62 10.85 2.58 -2.36
CA SER A 62 10.71 1.56 -1.33
C SER A 62 11.84 1.34 -0.33
N GLY A 63 11.47 1.32 0.94
CA GLY A 63 12.39 0.99 2.03
C GLY A 63 12.59 -0.51 2.18
N GLY A 64 11.55 -1.33 1.97
CA GLY A 64 11.54 -2.78 2.26
C GLY A 64 11.74 -3.68 1.05
N LEU A 65 10.79 -3.63 0.10
CA LEU A 65 10.77 -4.46 -1.11
C LEU A 65 10.41 -3.64 -2.33
N TYR A 66 11.29 -3.61 -3.33
CA TYR A 66 10.99 -2.99 -4.61
C TYR A 66 10.93 -4.00 -5.72
N VAL A 67 9.84 -3.92 -6.49
CA VAL A 67 9.57 -4.73 -7.66
C VAL A 67 9.37 -3.78 -8.85
N GLU A 68 10.19 -3.94 -9.88
CA GLU A 68 10.09 -3.12 -11.09
C GLU A 68 10.20 -3.96 -12.35
N GLY A 69 9.40 -3.63 -13.37
CA GLY A 69 9.56 -4.17 -14.73
C GLY A 69 9.38 -5.69 -14.83
N SER A 70 8.82 -6.32 -13.81
CA SER A 70 8.86 -7.77 -13.63
C SER A 70 7.55 -8.45 -14.01
N LYS A 71 7.65 -9.69 -14.46
CA LYS A 71 6.52 -10.53 -14.89
C LYS A 71 6.26 -11.63 -13.87
N GLY A 72 5.00 -12.00 -13.66
CA GLY A 72 4.63 -13.19 -12.88
C GLY A 72 5.12 -13.16 -11.43
N ILE A 73 5.03 -12.00 -10.77
CA ILE A 73 5.45 -11.83 -9.38
C ILE A 73 4.36 -12.34 -8.45
N THR A 74 4.71 -13.28 -7.57
CA THR A 74 3.86 -13.69 -6.44
C THR A 74 4.60 -13.43 -5.12
N LEU A 75 4.04 -12.56 -4.29
CA LEU A 75 4.49 -12.28 -2.93
C LEU A 75 3.57 -13.01 -1.96
N ASN A 76 4.12 -13.83 -1.08
CA ASN A 76 3.30 -14.67 -0.21
C ASN A 76 3.86 -14.83 1.19
N ASN A 77 3.00 -14.74 2.20
CA ASN A 77 3.38 -15.03 3.59
C ASN A 77 4.59 -14.20 4.05
N LEU A 78 4.53 -12.89 3.88
CA LEU A 78 5.60 -11.95 4.21
C LEU A 78 5.20 -11.03 5.38
N ILE A 79 6.19 -10.57 6.13
CA ILE A 79 6.07 -9.39 6.99
C ILE A 79 7.01 -8.32 6.43
N VAL A 80 6.52 -7.10 6.24
CA VAL A 80 7.31 -5.95 5.81
C VAL A 80 7.14 -4.86 6.85
N ASP A 81 8.14 -4.71 7.71
CA ASP A 81 8.02 -3.92 8.93
C ASP A 81 9.15 -2.89 9.07
N ASN A 82 8.82 -1.71 9.60
CA ASN A 82 9.81 -0.69 9.98
C ASN A 82 10.78 -0.27 8.85
N ASN A 83 10.28 -0.13 7.63
CA ASN A 83 11.07 0.35 6.50
C ASN A 83 10.75 1.80 6.17
N THR A 84 11.78 2.58 5.84
CA THR A 84 11.66 4.00 5.52
C THR A 84 12.26 4.32 4.16
N THR A 85 11.61 5.20 3.40
CA THR A 85 12.15 5.73 2.15
C THR A 85 11.87 7.22 1.98
N ALA A 86 12.78 7.91 1.29
CA ALA A 86 12.62 9.31 0.88
C ALA A 86 11.73 9.48 -0.36
N GLY A 87 11.52 8.43 -1.16
CA GLY A 87 10.53 8.42 -2.25
C GLY A 87 9.24 7.70 -1.84
N SER A 88 8.71 6.89 -2.74
CA SER A 88 7.42 6.20 -2.58
C SER A 88 7.55 4.71 -2.21
N GLY A 89 6.53 4.13 -1.57
CA GLY A 89 6.41 2.69 -1.28
C GLY A 89 7.14 2.23 -0.03
N GLY A 90 6.96 2.90 1.12
CA GLY A 90 7.77 2.72 2.33
C GLY A 90 8.08 1.27 2.68
N GLY A 91 7.05 0.42 2.74
CA GLY A 91 7.19 -1.03 2.88
C GLY A 91 7.49 -1.71 1.55
N ILE A 92 6.50 -1.76 0.66
CA ILE A 92 6.57 -2.40 -0.66
C ILE A 92 6.28 -1.36 -1.75
N GLY A 93 7.14 -1.29 -2.76
CA GLY A 93 6.89 -0.53 -3.99
C GLY A 93 6.85 -1.45 -5.21
N ILE A 94 5.74 -1.43 -5.94
CA ILE A 94 5.56 -2.18 -7.20
C ILE A 94 5.36 -1.17 -8.32
N ASN A 95 6.25 -1.20 -9.32
CA ASN A 95 6.27 -0.23 -10.40
C ASN A 95 6.43 -0.90 -11.77
N SER A 96 5.71 -0.41 -12.77
CA SER A 96 5.96 -0.75 -14.18
C SER A 96 5.93 -2.26 -14.48
N CYS A 97 5.15 -3.02 -13.71
CA CYS A 97 4.98 -4.45 -13.90
C CYS A 97 3.90 -4.66 -14.97
N THR A 98 4.33 -5.03 -16.17
CA THR A 98 3.44 -5.15 -17.36
C THR A 98 2.54 -6.39 -17.33
N TYR A 99 2.53 -7.13 -16.22
CA TYR A 99 1.76 -8.35 -16.00
C TYR A 99 1.15 -8.31 -14.58
N PRO A 100 0.10 -9.12 -14.33
CA PRO A 100 -0.50 -9.20 -13.00
C PRO A 100 0.52 -9.55 -11.91
N VAL A 101 0.39 -8.88 -10.76
CA VAL A 101 1.15 -9.14 -9.54
C VAL A 101 0.20 -9.66 -8.46
N THR A 102 0.58 -10.74 -7.78
CA THR A 102 -0.24 -11.35 -6.73
C THR A 102 0.40 -11.16 -5.35
N LEU A 103 -0.39 -10.68 -4.39
CA LEU A 103 -0.02 -10.59 -2.97
C LEU A 103 -0.99 -11.45 -2.16
N ASP A 104 -0.47 -12.38 -1.38
CA ASP A 104 -1.29 -13.17 -0.46
C ASP A 104 -0.68 -13.28 0.94
N SER A 105 -1.49 -13.08 1.97
CA SER A 105 -1.10 -13.31 3.37
C SER A 105 0.09 -12.45 3.79
N ILE A 106 0.00 -11.14 3.56
CA ILE A 106 1.08 -10.18 3.84
C ILE A 106 0.68 -9.26 4.99
N ILE A 107 1.64 -8.94 5.86
CA ILE A 107 1.51 -7.90 6.87
C ILE A 107 2.49 -6.79 6.54
N ILE A 108 2.01 -5.56 6.42
CA ILE A 108 2.80 -4.36 6.14
C ILE A 108 2.60 -3.37 7.28
N SER A 109 3.63 -3.16 8.09
CA SER A 109 3.51 -2.36 9.31
C SER A 109 4.64 -1.36 9.55
N ASN A 110 4.32 -0.25 10.21
CA ASN A 110 5.33 0.71 10.69
C ASN A 110 6.26 1.26 9.58
N ASN A 111 5.82 1.28 8.33
CA ASN A 111 6.63 1.76 7.23
C ASN A 111 6.33 3.23 6.93
N ARG A 112 7.35 3.93 6.43
CA ARG A 112 7.29 5.36 6.16
C ARG A 112 7.79 5.70 4.76
N SER A 113 6.97 6.40 4.00
CA SER A 113 7.36 7.08 2.76
C SER A 113 7.27 8.59 2.95
N SER A 114 8.07 9.33 2.20
CA SER A 114 8.00 10.80 2.16
C SER A 114 7.21 11.30 0.94
N ASP A 115 6.53 10.42 0.21
CA ASP A 115 5.81 10.75 -1.02
C ASP A 115 4.47 9.97 -1.10
N HIS A 116 4.44 8.77 -1.69
CA HIS A 116 3.22 7.95 -1.82
C HIS A 116 3.37 6.55 -1.22
N GLY A 117 2.28 5.99 -0.68
CA GLY A 117 2.20 4.58 -0.26
C GLY A 117 3.12 4.29 0.91
N GLY A 118 2.70 4.60 2.13
CA GLY A 118 3.53 4.39 3.32
C GLY A 118 3.83 2.91 3.53
N GLY A 119 2.80 2.07 3.43
CA GLY A 119 2.92 0.63 3.45
C GLY A 119 3.18 0.07 2.05
N LEU A 120 2.21 0.23 1.15
CA LEU A 120 2.22 -0.34 -0.20
C LEU A 120 2.00 0.75 -1.25
N GLN A 121 2.88 0.80 -2.25
CA GLN A 121 2.65 1.51 -3.51
C GLN A 121 2.53 0.52 -4.66
N VAL A 122 1.56 0.74 -5.53
CA VAL A 122 1.42 0.05 -6.83
C VAL A 122 1.18 1.10 -7.91
N ILE A 123 2.10 1.21 -8.87
CA ILE A 123 1.96 2.13 -9.99
C ILE A 123 2.31 1.50 -11.33
N TYR A 124 1.61 1.93 -12.39
CA TYR A 124 1.85 1.51 -13.78
C TYR A 124 1.94 -0.01 -13.94
N THR A 125 1.10 -0.73 -13.19
CA THR A 125 1.04 -2.19 -13.18
C THR A 125 -0.25 -2.64 -13.83
N ASP A 126 -0.20 -3.68 -14.67
CA ASP A 126 -1.38 -4.15 -15.43
C ASP A 126 -2.58 -4.43 -14.50
N SER A 127 -2.33 -5.23 -13.46
CA SER A 127 -3.26 -5.44 -12.36
C SER A 127 -2.54 -5.95 -11.10
N ILE A 128 -3.15 -5.71 -9.95
CA ILE A 128 -2.77 -6.34 -8.69
C ILE A 128 -3.94 -7.11 -8.10
N ASP A 129 -3.69 -8.38 -7.78
CA ASP A 129 -4.62 -9.25 -7.08
C ASP A 129 -4.11 -9.47 -5.66
N VAL A 130 -4.91 -9.05 -4.68
CA VAL A 130 -4.53 -9.08 -3.26
C VAL A 130 -5.52 -9.90 -2.47
N SER A 131 -5.01 -10.84 -1.67
CA SER A 131 -5.77 -11.57 -0.66
C SER A 131 -5.09 -11.49 0.70
N ASN A 132 -5.87 -11.35 1.78
CA ASN A 132 -5.38 -11.46 3.16
C ASN A 132 -4.22 -10.50 3.44
N LEU A 133 -4.43 -9.21 3.21
CA LEU A 133 -3.44 -8.18 3.44
C LEU A 133 -3.81 -7.38 4.69
N ILE A 134 -2.85 -7.19 5.59
CA ILE A 134 -2.97 -6.29 6.73
C ILE A 134 -1.99 -5.14 6.52
N VAL A 135 -2.48 -3.90 6.51
CA VAL A 135 -1.68 -2.68 6.36
C VAL A 135 -1.93 -1.78 7.55
N THR A 136 -0.94 -1.61 8.43
CA THR A 136 -1.16 -0.87 9.68
C THR A 136 -0.02 0.00 10.16
N ASN A 137 -0.35 1.14 10.78
CA ASN A 137 0.63 2.08 11.35
C ASN A 137 1.67 2.57 10.32
N ASN A 138 1.27 2.68 9.05
CA ASN A 138 2.13 3.23 8.01
C ASN A 138 1.84 4.71 7.79
N PHE A 139 2.84 5.42 7.25
CA PHE A 139 2.76 6.85 7.00
C PHE A 139 3.28 7.22 5.61
N ALA A 140 2.53 8.06 4.90
CA ALA A 140 2.98 8.78 3.70
C ALA A 140 2.09 9.99 3.44
N PRO A 141 2.59 11.09 2.83
CA PRO A 141 1.75 12.20 2.42
C PRO A 141 0.50 11.78 1.63
N PHE A 142 0.65 10.79 0.74
CA PHE A 142 -0.42 10.30 -0.12
C PHE A 142 -0.58 8.78 0.00
N GLY A 143 -1.73 8.29 0.45
CA GLY A 143 -1.93 6.85 0.67
C GLY A 143 -1.09 6.37 1.85
N GLY A 144 -1.45 6.80 3.06
CA GLY A 144 -0.70 6.50 4.28
C GLY A 144 -0.43 5.00 4.45
N GLY A 145 -1.48 4.19 4.24
CA GLY A 145 -1.36 2.74 4.14
C GLY A 145 -1.00 2.30 2.72
N VAL A 146 -1.92 2.51 1.78
CA VAL A 146 -1.86 1.97 0.43
C VAL A 146 -2.07 3.08 -0.59
N GLN A 147 -1.25 3.08 -1.65
CA GLN A 147 -1.49 3.87 -2.86
C GLN A 147 -1.54 2.94 -4.08
N ILE A 148 -2.59 3.09 -4.89
CA ILE A 148 -2.73 2.42 -6.19
C ILE A 148 -2.94 3.50 -7.25
N GLY A 149 -2.02 3.54 -8.21
CA GLY A 149 -1.97 4.55 -9.26
C GLY A 149 -1.86 3.93 -10.65
N ASN A 150 -2.63 4.41 -11.63
CA ASN A 150 -2.56 3.93 -13.02
C ASN A 150 -2.54 2.38 -13.14
N SER A 151 -3.27 1.70 -12.26
CA SER A 151 -3.28 0.24 -12.15
C SER A 151 -4.68 -0.24 -11.76
N LYS A 152 -5.06 -1.45 -12.17
CA LYS A 152 -6.30 -2.08 -11.69
C LYS A 152 -6.02 -2.89 -10.44
N ALA A 153 -6.96 -2.93 -9.50
CA ALA A 153 -6.80 -3.72 -8.28
C ALA A 153 -8.04 -4.54 -7.93
N ASN A 154 -7.83 -5.82 -7.60
CA ASN A 154 -8.81 -6.66 -6.96
C ASN A 154 -8.32 -6.99 -5.55
N LEU A 155 -8.98 -6.44 -4.53
CA LEU A 155 -8.54 -6.55 -3.13
C LEU A 155 -9.59 -7.32 -2.32
N THR A 156 -9.22 -8.46 -1.76
CA THR A 156 -10.12 -9.30 -0.96
C THR A 156 -9.54 -9.56 0.43
N GLY A 157 -10.35 -9.42 1.48
CA GLY A 157 -9.90 -9.72 2.84
C GLY A 157 -8.77 -8.77 3.26
N LEU A 158 -9.01 -7.47 3.11
CA LEU A 158 -8.04 -6.41 3.43
C LEU A 158 -8.38 -5.78 4.78
N GLU A 159 -7.37 -5.57 5.61
CA GLU A 159 -7.46 -4.76 6.84
C GLU A 159 -6.49 -3.57 6.74
N VAL A 160 -7.02 -2.35 6.63
CA VAL A 160 -6.24 -1.10 6.60
C VAL A 160 -6.51 -0.32 7.87
N LEU A 161 -5.54 -0.30 8.79
CA LEU A 161 -5.75 0.12 10.17
C LEU A 161 -4.71 1.13 10.63
N PHE A 162 -5.11 2.22 11.27
CA PHE A 162 -4.17 3.14 11.95
C PHE A 162 -3.09 3.75 11.02
N ASN A 163 -3.36 3.86 9.73
CA ASN A 163 -2.43 4.52 8.80
C ASN A 163 -2.72 6.01 8.75
N GLU A 164 -1.67 6.79 8.50
CA GLU A 164 -1.75 8.24 8.52
C GLU A 164 -1.18 8.85 7.24
N SER A 165 -1.85 9.88 6.74
CA SER A 165 -1.36 10.71 5.65
C SER A 165 -1.40 12.18 5.97
N ASP A 166 -0.35 12.91 5.60
CA ASP A 166 -0.30 14.37 5.73
C ASP A 166 -1.07 15.10 4.61
N MET A 167 -1.62 14.40 3.63
CA MET A 167 -2.44 14.99 2.56
C MET A 167 -3.73 14.22 2.32
N SER A 168 -3.71 13.15 1.53
CA SER A 168 -4.92 12.41 1.13
C SER A 168 -4.77 10.91 1.30
N GLY A 169 -5.91 10.25 1.58
CA GLY A 169 -5.97 8.80 1.66
C GLY A 169 -5.20 8.26 2.85
N GLY A 170 -5.67 8.54 4.06
CA GLY A 170 -5.01 8.06 5.28
C GLY A 170 -4.82 6.54 5.25
N GLY A 171 -5.89 5.82 4.92
CA GLY A 171 -5.85 4.39 4.67
C GLY A 171 -5.40 4.07 3.24
N VAL A 172 -6.24 4.41 2.26
CA VAL A 172 -6.06 4.03 0.86
C VAL A 172 -6.23 5.23 -0.07
N TYR A 173 -5.35 5.33 -1.06
CA TYR A 173 -5.43 6.32 -2.13
C TYR A 173 -5.46 5.65 -3.50
N PHE A 174 -6.55 5.85 -4.24
CA PHE A 174 -6.69 5.50 -5.66
C PHE A 174 -6.53 6.72 -6.57
N ASN A 175 -5.66 6.60 -7.58
CA ASN A 175 -5.41 7.63 -8.59
C ASN A 175 -5.40 7.00 -9.99
N TYR A 176 -6.32 7.37 -10.88
CA TYR A 176 -6.46 6.73 -12.20
C TYR A 176 -6.52 5.18 -12.12
N SER A 177 -7.24 4.64 -11.13
CA SER A 177 -7.15 3.23 -10.74
C SER A 177 -8.51 2.63 -10.40
N ASN A 178 -9.16 2.04 -11.40
CA ASN A 178 -10.43 1.34 -11.21
C ASN A 178 -10.21 0.04 -10.44
N SER A 179 -10.93 -0.12 -9.33
CA SER A 179 -10.63 -1.16 -8.35
C SER A 179 -11.88 -1.78 -7.74
N ASN A 180 -11.81 -3.07 -7.41
CA ASN A 180 -12.84 -3.81 -6.71
C ASN A 180 -12.32 -4.30 -5.36
N LEU A 181 -13.07 -4.01 -4.30
CA LEU A 181 -12.74 -4.37 -2.93
C LEU A 181 -13.86 -5.21 -2.34
N VAL A 182 -13.51 -6.38 -1.79
CA VAL A 182 -14.45 -7.34 -1.21
C VAL A 182 -14.03 -7.74 0.19
N ASN A 183 -14.95 -7.70 1.16
CA ASN A 183 -14.69 -8.07 2.55
C ASN A 183 -13.51 -7.29 3.14
N VAL A 184 -13.66 -5.97 3.20
CA VAL A 184 -12.57 -5.05 3.57
C VAL A 184 -12.93 -4.26 4.82
N ILE A 185 -11.97 -4.13 5.73
CA ILE A 185 -12.04 -3.29 6.92
C ILE A 185 -11.05 -2.14 6.75
N ILE A 186 -11.55 -0.90 6.81
CA ILE A 186 -10.74 0.31 6.80
C ILE A 186 -11.09 1.10 8.04
N SER A 187 -10.21 1.12 9.03
CA SER A 187 -10.53 1.78 10.29
C SER A 187 -9.39 2.52 10.96
N ASN A 188 -9.76 3.56 11.71
CA ASN A 188 -8.81 4.36 12.48
C ASN A 188 -7.69 4.99 11.63
N ASN A 189 -7.92 5.19 10.34
CA ASN A 189 -6.96 5.87 9.48
C ASN A 189 -7.23 7.38 9.47
N SER A 190 -6.19 8.18 9.26
CA SER A 190 -6.30 9.63 9.33
C SER A 190 -5.61 10.33 8.17
N ALA A 191 -6.28 11.32 7.58
CA ALA A 191 -5.66 12.30 6.68
C ALA A 191 -5.60 13.67 7.40
N THR A 192 -4.43 14.05 7.89
CA THR A 192 -4.22 15.23 8.76
C THR A 192 -3.92 16.51 7.98
N GLY A 193 -3.79 16.41 6.67
CA GLY A 193 -3.47 17.52 5.78
C GLY A 193 -4.44 18.69 5.91
N LYS A 194 -3.89 19.90 5.98
CA LYS A 194 -4.65 21.16 6.07
C LYS A 194 -4.93 21.80 4.72
N ASN A 195 -4.48 21.18 3.63
CA ASN A 195 -4.77 21.66 2.29
C ASN A 195 -6.23 21.38 1.98
N PHE A 196 -6.97 22.45 1.70
CA PHE A 196 -8.42 22.47 1.66
C PHE A 196 -9.04 21.56 0.60
N ASP A 197 -8.26 21.08 -0.38
CA ASP A 197 -8.73 20.25 -1.48
C ASP A 197 -8.43 18.75 -1.30
N LEU A 198 -7.92 18.35 -0.14
CA LEU A 198 -7.41 17.00 0.13
C LEU A 198 -8.15 16.38 1.32
N GLY A 199 -8.41 15.07 1.27
CA GLY A 199 -9.28 14.36 2.21
C GLY A 199 -9.18 12.84 2.13
N GLY A 200 -10.22 12.14 2.58
CA GLY A 200 -10.29 10.67 2.53
C GLY A 200 -9.52 10.01 3.65
N GLY A 201 -10.05 10.06 4.88
CA GLY A 201 -9.38 9.48 6.04
C GLY A 201 -9.23 7.97 5.87
N GLY A 202 -10.30 7.31 5.46
CA GLY A 202 -10.29 5.91 5.05
C GLY A 202 -9.82 5.73 3.61
N ILE A 203 -10.60 6.24 2.65
CA ILE A 203 -10.33 6.14 1.20
C ILE A 203 -10.38 7.54 0.59
N TYR A 204 -9.38 7.85 -0.25
CA TYR A 204 -9.47 8.93 -1.22
C TYR A 204 -9.42 8.34 -2.63
N CYS A 205 -10.31 8.75 -3.52
CA CYS A 205 -10.25 8.38 -4.94
C CYS A 205 -10.34 9.61 -5.86
N THR A 206 -9.50 9.63 -6.89
CA THR A 206 -9.52 10.64 -7.95
C THR A 206 -9.39 9.97 -9.32
N SER A 207 -10.24 10.40 -10.27
CA SER A 207 -10.33 9.81 -11.61
C SER A 207 -10.37 8.27 -11.59
N SER A 208 -11.12 7.71 -10.64
CA SER A 208 -11.15 6.27 -10.38
C SER A 208 -12.57 5.79 -10.07
N ASP A 209 -12.93 4.62 -10.57
CA ASP A 209 -14.19 3.94 -10.24
C ASP A 209 -13.93 2.79 -9.26
N ILE A 210 -14.54 2.88 -8.08
CA ILE A 210 -14.31 1.93 -6.99
C ILE A 210 -15.60 1.17 -6.66
N SER A 211 -15.53 -0.16 -6.68
CA SER A 211 -16.60 -1.03 -6.19
C SER A 211 -16.22 -1.60 -4.83
N LEU A 212 -17.11 -1.45 -3.84
CA LEU A 212 -16.94 -1.87 -2.45
C LEU A 212 -18.05 -2.85 -2.08
N THR A 213 -17.71 -4.10 -1.77
CA THR A 213 -18.68 -5.12 -1.36
C THR A 213 -18.31 -5.71 0.00
N GLY A 214 -19.26 -5.74 0.94
CA GLY A 214 -18.97 -6.34 2.27
C GLY A 214 -17.98 -5.52 3.08
N VAL A 215 -18.09 -4.19 3.07
CA VAL A 215 -17.06 -3.30 3.65
C VAL A 215 -17.44 -2.72 5.01
N VAL A 216 -16.43 -2.47 5.85
CA VAL A 216 -16.56 -1.74 7.12
C VAL A 216 -15.56 -0.59 7.11
N ILE A 217 -16.05 0.64 6.96
CA ILE A 217 -15.23 1.86 6.96
C ILE A 217 -15.61 2.67 8.20
N THR A 218 -14.76 2.63 9.23
CA THR A 218 -15.14 3.21 10.53
C THR A 218 -14.03 3.93 11.26
N ASN A 219 -14.39 4.93 12.07
CA ASN A 219 -13.44 5.68 12.92
C ASN A 219 -12.30 6.34 12.14
N ASN A 220 -12.49 6.62 10.85
CA ASN A 220 -11.50 7.33 10.05
C ASN A 220 -11.74 8.84 10.16
N SER A 221 -10.67 9.63 10.06
CA SER A 221 -10.72 11.09 10.20
C SER A 221 -10.00 11.80 9.06
N ALA A 222 -10.56 12.92 8.60
CA ALA A 222 -9.90 13.76 7.60
C ALA A 222 -10.32 15.22 7.68
N TYR A 223 -9.75 16.07 6.81
CA TYR A 223 -10.28 17.40 6.57
C TYR A 223 -11.65 17.34 5.88
N ARG A 224 -11.75 16.59 4.77
CA ARG A 224 -12.98 16.21 4.05
C ARG A 224 -13.05 14.70 3.86
N GLY A 225 -14.26 14.15 3.76
CA GLY A 225 -14.44 12.73 3.46
C GLY A 225 -13.80 11.83 4.52
N GLY A 226 -14.25 11.93 5.77
CA GLY A 226 -13.64 11.20 6.89
C GLY A 226 -13.52 9.70 6.61
N GLY A 227 -14.59 9.09 6.10
CA GLY A 227 -14.57 7.73 5.59
C GLY A 227 -14.05 7.67 4.15
N ILE A 228 -14.75 8.32 3.22
CA ILE A 228 -14.44 8.32 1.79
C ILE A 228 -14.51 9.74 1.24
N ASP A 229 -13.54 10.13 0.41
CA ASP A 229 -13.57 11.35 -0.39
C ASP A 229 -13.50 10.98 -1.89
N ILE A 230 -14.47 11.46 -2.67
CA ILE A 230 -14.64 11.14 -4.09
C ILE A 230 -14.39 12.39 -4.93
N PHE A 231 -13.29 12.41 -5.68
CA PHE A 231 -12.84 13.60 -6.41
C PHE A 231 -12.65 13.36 -7.92
N ASN A 232 -12.63 14.45 -8.71
CA ASN A 232 -12.38 14.46 -10.17
C ASN A 232 -13.04 13.31 -10.95
N GLU A 233 -14.37 13.37 -11.08
CA GLU A 233 -15.15 12.41 -11.89
C GLU A 233 -14.99 10.95 -11.47
N SER A 234 -14.68 10.71 -10.19
CA SER A 234 -14.67 9.37 -9.61
C SER A 234 -16.07 8.89 -9.27
N SER A 235 -16.23 7.57 -9.15
CA SER A 235 -17.44 6.96 -8.64
C SER A 235 -17.14 5.91 -7.59
N VAL A 236 -18.03 5.76 -6.62
CA VAL A 236 -17.95 4.71 -5.60
C VAL A 236 -19.29 4.00 -5.51
N LEU A 237 -19.28 2.69 -5.76
CA LEU A 237 -20.44 1.82 -5.61
C LEU A 237 -20.25 0.97 -4.35
N ILE A 238 -21.16 1.10 -3.39
CA ILE A 238 -21.13 0.29 -2.16
C ILE A 238 -22.30 -0.69 -2.15
N SER A 239 -21.99 -1.97 -1.99
CA SER A 239 -22.97 -3.04 -1.80
C SER A 239 -22.70 -3.76 -0.48
N ASN A 240 -23.67 -3.76 0.43
CA ASN A 240 -23.54 -4.39 1.76
C ASN A 240 -22.33 -3.83 2.53
N GLY A 241 -22.43 -2.60 3.04
CA GLY A 241 -21.33 -1.98 3.79
C GLY A 241 -21.80 -1.17 5.00
N THR A 242 -20.90 -0.97 5.95
CA THR A 242 -21.07 -0.06 7.09
C THR A 242 -20.08 1.08 6.98
N ILE A 243 -20.58 2.31 6.98
CA ILE A 243 -19.77 3.54 7.05
C ILE A 243 -20.24 4.31 8.28
N ALA A 244 -19.46 4.26 9.37
CA ALA A 244 -19.90 4.76 10.67
C ALA A 244 -18.75 5.37 11.48
N ASN A 245 -19.07 6.31 12.36
CA ASN A 245 -18.11 6.95 13.27
C ASN A 245 -16.91 7.61 12.58
N ASN A 246 -17.01 7.89 11.29
CA ASN A 246 -16.00 8.66 10.58
C ASN A 246 -16.23 10.15 10.79
N SER A 247 -15.16 10.93 10.82
CA SER A 247 -15.22 12.37 11.13
C SER A 247 -14.47 13.20 10.10
N ALA A 248 -15.02 14.37 9.78
CA ALA A 248 -14.37 15.35 8.93
C ALA A 248 -14.43 16.71 9.62
N SER A 249 -13.34 17.49 9.57
CA SER A 249 -13.34 18.83 10.18
C SER A 249 -14.06 19.89 9.35
N ASP A 250 -14.23 19.65 8.04
CA ASP A 250 -14.96 20.52 7.10
C ASP A 250 -16.27 19.88 6.66
N ASN A 251 -16.23 18.88 5.76
CA ASN A 251 -17.42 18.26 5.17
C ASN A 251 -17.29 16.75 4.96
N GLY A 252 -18.42 16.05 4.97
CA GLY A 252 -18.51 14.62 4.60
C GLY A 252 -17.84 13.68 5.59
N GLY A 253 -18.30 13.65 6.85
CA GLY A 253 -17.75 12.75 7.86
C GLY A 253 -17.73 11.28 7.40
N GLY A 254 -18.81 10.80 6.77
CA GLY A 254 -18.87 9.49 6.14
C GLY A 254 -18.30 9.47 4.71
N ILE A 255 -18.99 10.16 3.80
CA ILE A 255 -18.62 10.30 2.38
C ILE A 255 -18.72 11.78 2.02
N TYR A 256 -17.77 12.29 1.23
CA TYR A 256 -17.81 13.60 0.57
C TYR A 256 -17.87 13.43 -0.94
#